data_AF-A0A2P4SH87-F1
#
_entry.id   AF-A0A2P4SH87-F1
#
_cell.length_a   1.000
_cell.length_b   1.000
_cell.length_c   1.000
_cell.angle_alpha   90.00
_cell.angle_beta   90.00
_cell.angle_gamma   90.00
#
_symmetry.space_group_name_H-M   'P 1'
#
loop_
_entity.id
_entity.type
_entity.pdbx_description
1 polymer ?
#
loop_
_entity_poly.entity_id
_entity_poly.type
_entity_poly.pdbx_seq_one_letter_code
_entity_poly.pdbx_strand_id
1 'polypeptide(L)'
;MFALILLGEKITYRELKLSYCEATWDAFRQCEHLLWKIPDLQKNALILYNKLKKHCREMGHTYEDQDELTRFVSEDMSIESAWQSLEFLKDENIVIREKTLVFLPHLYKSEKDIAMYIGDLLSKCSWQLDVDVRKILNASEMSGEAVDSKTNGIQAHEVEHLKEDNPHNHHCENQFPETDVASTSGTQSKAEVDLDQVMAIEKICSNPVTIISGKGGCGKSTIVSCLFRHLKQIEKEVEAASKDFEEDLDVSEEWDTFDRHWESENTCTKNPLNVLFTAPTGRAASLLSEKTKLPAYTLHQIIYSFKSWRQTEKEVPWKFSTVTVLIVDEGSLVSVHVLSLVLKLLCEHAQLAKLIILGDTRQLPSIDPGNMLADIFNSLKSRGLSVELRTNHRAESQLIVDNATR
;
A
#
# COMPACT_ATOMS: atom_id res chain seq x y z
N MET A 1 -9.92 21.60 -32.69
CA MET A 1 -10.34 20.23 -33.09
C MET A 1 -9.30 19.19 -32.68
N PHE A 2 -8.01 19.40 -32.93
CA PHE A 2 -6.96 18.48 -32.46
C PHE A 2 -6.76 18.50 -30.93
N ALA A 3 -6.78 19.69 -30.33
CA ALA A 3 -6.88 19.87 -28.88
C ALA A 3 -8.13 19.19 -28.28
N LEU A 4 -9.26 19.11 -29.01
CA LEU A 4 -10.46 18.40 -28.55
C LEU A 4 -10.30 16.87 -28.53
N ILE A 5 -9.37 16.34 -29.33
CA ILE A 5 -9.14 14.90 -29.54
C ILE A 5 -8.18 14.32 -28.48
N LEU A 6 -7.15 15.08 -28.09
CA LEU A 6 -6.18 14.67 -27.06
C LEU A 6 -6.46 15.29 -25.67
N LEU A 7 -7.11 16.46 -25.57
CA LEU A 7 -7.57 17.03 -24.29
C LEU A 7 -8.96 16.52 -23.88
N GLY A 8 -9.30 15.29 -24.29
CA GLY A 8 -10.53 14.61 -23.90
C GLY A 8 -10.73 14.69 -22.38
N GLU A 9 -9.67 14.63 -21.57
CA GLU A 9 -9.81 14.66 -20.12
C GLU A 9 -10.60 15.84 -19.56
N LYS A 10 -10.38 17.08 -20.07
CA LYS A 10 -11.09 18.27 -19.57
C LYS A 10 -12.50 18.40 -20.13
N ILE A 11 -12.70 18.02 -21.40
CA ILE A 11 -14.00 18.18 -22.08
C ILE A 11 -14.94 17.03 -21.72
N THR A 12 -14.47 15.78 -21.76
CA THR A 12 -15.23 14.59 -21.33
C THR A 12 -15.58 14.69 -19.84
N TYR A 13 -14.71 15.26 -19.01
CA TYR A 13 -15.05 15.52 -17.61
C TYR A 13 -16.08 16.65 -17.47
N ARG A 14 -15.95 17.74 -18.23
CA ARG A 14 -16.89 18.86 -18.16
C ARG A 14 -18.28 18.50 -18.66
N GLU A 15 -18.38 17.73 -19.74
CA GLU A 15 -19.65 17.42 -20.41
C GLU A 15 -20.27 16.10 -19.94
N LEU A 16 -19.45 15.05 -19.76
CA LEU A 16 -19.93 13.71 -19.42
C LEU A 16 -19.61 13.30 -17.97
N LYS A 17 -18.91 14.14 -17.20
CA LYS A 17 -18.36 13.81 -15.87
C LYS A 17 -17.44 12.57 -15.88
N LEU A 18 -16.95 12.20 -17.06
CA LEU A 18 -16.04 11.08 -17.25
C LEU A 18 -14.61 11.59 -17.14
N SER A 19 -13.88 11.09 -16.14
CA SER A 19 -12.46 11.42 -15.93
C SER A 19 -11.61 10.46 -16.77
N TYR A 20 -10.54 10.95 -17.40
CA TYR A 20 -9.50 10.12 -18.04
C TYR A 20 -9.98 9.23 -19.22
N CYS A 21 -11.12 9.56 -19.83
CA CYS A 21 -11.54 8.93 -21.07
C CYS A 21 -10.87 9.64 -22.25
N GLU A 22 -10.06 8.91 -23.00
CA GLU A 22 -9.44 9.34 -24.24
C GLU A 22 -9.94 8.47 -25.39
N ALA A 23 -10.20 9.08 -26.55
CA ALA A 23 -10.50 8.33 -27.75
C ALA A 23 -9.22 7.64 -28.26
N THR A 24 -9.30 6.34 -28.53
CA THR A 24 -8.17 5.57 -29.06
C THR A 24 -7.98 5.84 -30.55
N TRP A 25 -6.75 5.63 -31.05
CA TRP A 25 -6.48 5.70 -32.49
C TRP A 25 -7.39 4.78 -33.31
N ASP A 26 -7.69 3.59 -32.78
CA ASP A 26 -8.61 2.64 -33.44
C ASP A 26 -10.03 3.21 -33.58
N ALA A 27 -10.51 3.99 -32.60
CA ALA A 27 -11.79 4.68 -32.69
C ALA A 27 -11.76 5.75 -33.80
N PHE A 28 -10.63 6.45 -33.99
CA PHE A 28 -10.47 7.39 -35.12
C PHE A 28 -10.44 6.70 -36.46
N ARG A 29 -9.82 5.51 -36.57
CA ARG A 29 -9.81 4.72 -37.81
C ARG A 29 -11.22 4.28 -38.24
N GLN A 30 -12.13 4.05 -37.30
CA GLN A 30 -13.52 3.70 -37.60
C GLN A 30 -14.33 4.90 -38.16
N CYS A 31 -13.84 6.13 -38.00
CA CYS A 31 -14.49 7.34 -38.49
C CYS A 31 -13.73 7.95 -39.69
N GLU A 32 -13.84 7.33 -40.87
CA GLU A 32 -13.10 7.76 -42.08
C GLU A 32 -13.30 9.25 -42.42
N HIS A 33 -14.54 9.75 -42.34
CA HIS A 33 -14.83 11.17 -42.62
C HIS A 33 -14.15 12.16 -41.68
N LEU A 34 -13.87 11.75 -40.43
CA LEU A 34 -13.15 12.58 -39.46
C LEU A 34 -11.65 12.50 -39.73
N LEU A 35 -11.14 11.29 -40.01
CA LEU A 35 -9.73 11.05 -40.28
C LEU A 35 -9.21 11.88 -41.46
N TRP A 36 -10.00 12.01 -42.52
CA TRP A 36 -9.63 12.79 -43.72
C TRP A 36 -9.55 14.30 -43.47
N LYS A 37 -10.25 14.81 -42.45
CA LYS A 37 -10.23 16.25 -42.08
C LYS A 37 -9.05 16.62 -41.17
N ILE A 38 -8.37 15.64 -40.59
CA ILE A 38 -7.22 15.87 -39.70
C ILE A 38 -5.97 16.12 -40.58
N PRO A 39 -5.18 17.17 -40.35
CA PRO A 39 -3.95 17.37 -41.11
C PRO A 39 -2.87 16.34 -40.76
N ASP A 40 -1.87 16.16 -41.61
CA ASP A 40 -0.98 15.00 -41.50
C ASP A 40 -0.03 15.07 -40.29
N LEU A 41 0.44 16.26 -39.91
CA LEU A 41 1.20 16.47 -38.67
C LEU A 41 0.45 15.96 -37.44
N GLN A 42 -0.84 16.27 -37.39
CA GLN A 42 -1.77 15.87 -36.37
C GLN A 42 -2.02 14.35 -36.39
N LYS A 43 -2.23 13.74 -37.56
CA LYS A 43 -2.35 12.28 -37.65
C LYS A 43 -1.10 11.57 -37.12
N ASN A 44 0.08 12.05 -37.53
CA ASN A 44 1.36 11.51 -37.09
C ASN A 44 1.53 11.67 -35.57
N ALA A 45 1.14 12.81 -35.00
CA ALA A 45 1.14 13.03 -33.55
C ALA A 45 0.20 12.06 -32.80
N LEU A 46 -0.98 11.74 -33.35
CA LEU A 46 -1.87 10.74 -32.75
C LEU A 46 -1.28 9.33 -32.75
N ILE A 47 -0.67 8.94 -33.86
CA ILE A 47 -0.02 7.63 -33.99
C ILE A 47 1.12 7.52 -32.97
N LEU A 48 1.97 8.55 -32.90
CA LEU A 48 3.09 8.63 -31.96
C LEU A 48 2.62 8.54 -30.50
N TYR A 49 1.61 9.34 -30.12
CA TYR A 49 1.04 9.32 -28.77
C TYR A 49 0.42 7.95 -28.43
N ASN A 50 -0.32 7.34 -29.36
CA ASN A 50 -0.92 6.03 -29.15
C ASN A 50 0.14 4.93 -28.97
N LYS A 51 1.23 4.98 -29.76
CA LYS A 51 2.34 4.05 -29.64
C LYS A 51 3.08 4.20 -28.31
N LEU A 52 3.38 5.43 -27.89
CA LEU A 52 3.93 5.73 -26.56
C LEU A 52 3.06 5.14 -25.46
N LYS A 53 1.75 5.43 -25.48
CA LYS A 53 0.79 4.94 -24.47
C LYS A 53 0.70 3.41 -24.44
N LYS A 54 0.68 2.77 -25.62
CA LYS A 54 0.64 1.32 -25.75
C LYS A 54 1.90 0.69 -25.18
N HIS A 55 3.07 1.21 -25.55
CA HIS A 55 4.36 0.70 -25.08
C HIS A 55 4.51 0.84 -23.55
N CYS A 56 4.18 2.02 -22.99
CA CYS A 56 4.18 2.22 -21.53
C CYS A 56 3.30 1.20 -20.81
N ARG A 57 2.13 0.84 -21.36
CA ARG A 57 1.20 -0.14 -20.78
C ARG A 57 1.66 -1.58 -20.92
N GLU A 58 2.24 -1.95 -22.07
CA GLU A 58 2.67 -3.32 -22.35
C GLU A 58 3.97 -3.66 -21.60
N MET A 59 4.90 -2.70 -21.53
CA MET A 59 6.20 -2.90 -20.89
C MET A 59 6.23 -2.43 -19.43
N GLY A 60 5.23 -1.68 -18.99
CA GLY A 60 5.16 -1.11 -17.64
C GLY A 60 6.11 0.08 -17.43
N HIS A 61 6.65 0.69 -18.48
CA HIS A 61 7.54 1.85 -18.39
C HIS A 61 6.75 3.16 -18.20
N THR A 62 7.27 4.08 -17.38
CA THR A 62 6.66 5.41 -17.19
C THR A 62 7.09 6.46 -18.22
N TYR A 63 8.15 6.15 -18.96
CA TYR A 63 8.73 6.96 -20.02
C TYR A 63 9.30 6.09 -21.13
N GLU A 64 9.58 6.70 -22.26
CA GLU A 64 10.30 6.06 -23.37
C GLU A 64 11.44 6.94 -23.84
N ASP A 65 12.52 6.35 -24.34
CA ASP A 65 13.55 7.12 -25.02
C ASP A 65 13.05 7.57 -26.39
N GLN A 66 13.38 8.81 -26.75
CA GLN A 66 12.95 9.43 -27.99
C GLN A 66 13.42 8.67 -29.23
N ASP A 67 14.65 8.12 -29.22
CA ASP A 67 15.20 7.40 -30.36
C ASP A 67 14.50 6.05 -30.54
N GLU A 68 14.19 5.35 -29.44
CA GLU A 68 13.40 4.12 -29.46
C GLU A 68 11.97 4.38 -29.91
N LEU A 69 11.33 5.43 -29.39
CA LEU A 69 9.99 5.83 -29.80
C LEU A 69 9.93 6.13 -31.32
N THR A 70 10.97 6.77 -31.85
CA THR A 70 11.09 7.07 -33.29
C THR A 70 11.25 5.79 -34.12
N ARG A 71 11.98 4.78 -33.60
CA ARG A 71 12.08 3.45 -34.23
C ARG A 71 10.74 2.73 -34.22
N PHE A 72 9.95 2.83 -33.15
CA PHE A 72 8.65 2.15 -33.08
C PHE A 72 7.59 2.71 -34.03
N VAL A 73 7.74 3.96 -34.48
CA VAL A 73 6.84 4.59 -35.45
C VAL A 73 7.38 4.59 -36.88
N SER A 74 8.55 3.99 -37.14
CA SER A 74 9.17 4.04 -38.47
C SER A 74 8.36 3.32 -39.55
N GLU A 75 7.47 2.39 -39.16
CA GLU A 75 6.53 1.72 -40.06
C GLU A 75 5.39 2.65 -40.49
N ASP A 76 5.01 3.59 -39.63
CA ASP A 76 3.85 4.47 -39.81
C ASP A 76 4.24 5.84 -40.40
N MET A 77 5.46 6.34 -40.13
CA MET A 77 5.91 7.67 -40.55
C MET A 77 7.42 7.80 -40.71
N SER A 78 7.87 8.86 -41.41
CA SER A 78 9.29 9.19 -41.52
C SER A 78 9.87 9.71 -40.20
N ILE A 79 11.20 9.59 -40.04
CA ILE A 79 11.92 10.11 -38.86
C ILE A 79 11.63 11.61 -38.69
N GLU A 80 11.78 12.43 -39.75
CA GLU A 80 11.53 13.88 -39.70
C GLU A 80 10.11 14.21 -39.24
N SER A 81 9.12 13.45 -39.74
CA SER A 81 7.73 13.60 -39.32
C SER A 81 7.52 13.25 -37.85
N ALA A 82 8.19 12.22 -37.33
CA ALA A 82 8.14 11.84 -35.93
C ALA A 82 8.71 12.95 -35.02
N TRP A 83 9.82 13.57 -35.40
CA TRP A 83 10.40 14.71 -34.66
C TRP A 83 9.45 15.92 -34.65
N GLN A 84 8.88 16.28 -35.81
CA GLN A 84 7.91 17.37 -35.90
C GLN A 84 6.66 17.09 -35.06
N SER A 85 6.15 15.85 -35.10
CA SER A 85 5.02 15.43 -34.28
C SER A 85 5.33 15.44 -32.79
N LEU A 86 6.52 15.05 -32.38
CA LEU A 86 6.91 15.10 -30.97
C LEU A 86 7.02 16.53 -30.46
N GLU A 87 7.64 17.43 -31.24
CA GLU A 87 7.73 18.84 -30.86
C GLU A 87 6.34 19.46 -30.78
N PHE A 88 5.45 19.13 -31.73
CA PHE A 88 4.04 19.53 -31.67
C PHE A 88 3.33 19.03 -30.40
N LEU A 89 3.50 17.76 -30.02
CA LEU A 89 2.89 17.20 -28.80
C LEU A 89 3.43 17.87 -27.52
N LYS A 90 4.70 18.26 -27.52
CA LYS A 90 5.34 18.97 -26.40
C LYS A 90 4.80 20.39 -26.28
N ASP A 91 4.67 21.12 -27.39
CA ASP A 91 4.15 22.50 -27.42
C ASP A 91 2.69 22.55 -26.91
N GLU A 92 1.89 21.53 -27.22
CA GLU A 92 0.52 21.38 -26.74
C GLU A 92 0.42 20.83 -25.29
N ASN A 93 1.55 20.59 -24.61
CA ASN A 93 1.64 20.00 -23.26
C ASN A 93 0.98 18.60 -23.13
N ILE A 94 0.97 17.83 -24.22
CA ILE A 94 0.41 16.46 -24.26
C ILE A 94 1.47 15.42 -23.86
N VAL A 95 2.74 15.73 -24.09
CA VAL A 95 3.89 14.94 -23.61
C VAL A 95 4.88 15.86 -22.91
N ILE A 96 5.61 15.31 -21.94
CA ILE A 96 6.72 16.01 -21.29
C ILE A 96 8.01 15.40 -21.79
N ARG A 97 8.95 16.24 -22.22
CA ARG A 97 10.27 15.80 -22.67
C ARG A 97 11.33 16.29 -21.70
N GLU A 98 12.09 15.37 -21.13
CA GLU A 98 13.25 15.66 -20.28
C GLU A 98 14.49 14.99 -20.88
N LYS A 99 15.40 15.79 -21.45
CA LYS A 99 16.55 15.31 -22.24
C LYS A 99 16.07 14.47 -23.45
N THR A 100 16.44 13.18 -23.49
CA THR A 100 16.02 12.22 -24.52
C THR A 100 14.77 11.45 -24.12
N LEU A 101 14.26 11.61 -22.89
CA LEU A 101 13.14 10.84 -22.39
C LEU A 101 11.81 11.57 -22.64
N VAL A 102 10.81 10.82 -23.08
CA VAL A 102 9.45 11.28 -23.36
C VAL A 102 8.49 10.63 -22.38
N PHE A 103 7.70 11.44 -21.70
CA PHE A 103 6.77 11.01 -20.65
C PHE A 103 5.33 11.39 -20.98
N LEU A 104 4.41 10.55 -20.51
CA LEU A 104 3.01 10.95 -20.38
C LEU A 104 2.87 11.91 -19.18
N PRO A 105 2.18 13.06 -19.31
CA PRO A 105 2.16 14.09 -18.28
C PRO A 105 1.65 13.60 -16.92
N HIS A 106 0.64 12.73 -16.92
CA HIS A 106 0.10 12.17 -15.68
C HIS A 106 1.08 11.23 -14.98
N LEU A 107 1.87 10.44 -15.71
CA LEU A 107 2.88 9.55 -15.13
C LEU A 107 4.06 10.35 -14.58
N TYR A 108 4.59 11.29 -15.37
CA TYR A 108 5.67 12.18 -14.95
C TYR A 108 5.31 12.95 -13.68
N LYS A 109 4.12 13.55 -13.66
CA LYS A 109 3.62 14.26 -12.48
C LYS A 109 3.46 13.33 -11.29
N SER A 110 2.96 12.10 -11.51
CA SER A 110 2.77 11.15 -10.42
C SER A 110 4.10 10.77 -9.76
N GLU A 111 5.15 10.52 -10.56
CA GLU A 111 6.50 10.24 -10.04
C GLU A 111 7.08 11.42 -9.26
N LYS A 112 7.02 12.64 -9.83
CA LYS A 112 7.51 13.85 -9.17
C LYS A 112 6.75 14.13 -7.86
N ASP A 113 5.42 13.97 -7.88
CA ASP A 113 4.56 14.16 -6.71
C ASP A 113 4.93 13.15 -5.61
N ILE A 114 5.11 11.86 -5.94
CA ILE A 114 5.54 10.84 -4.96
C ILE A 114 6.90 11.22 -4.35
N ALA A 115 7.88 11.57 -5.19
CA ALA A 115 9.21 11.94 -4.72
C ALA A 115 9.17 13.18 -3.81
N MET A 116 8.38 14.19 -4.19
CA MET A 116 8.17 15.40 -3.42
C MET A 116 7.53 15.10 -2.06
N TYR A 117 6.39 14.38 -2.01
CA TYR A 117 5.71 14.09 -0.74
C TYR A 117 6.53 13.20 0.19
N ILE A 118 7.27 12.22 -0.36
CA ILE A 118 8.20 11.42 0.44
C ILE A 118 9.33 12.30 0.99
N GLY A 119 9.88 13.22 0.18
CA GLY A 119 10.87 14.19 0.62
C GLY A 119 10.36 15.12 1.72
N ASP A 120 9.13 15.60 1.58
CA ASP A 120 8.46 16.46 2.56
C ASP A 120 8.24 15.72 3.89
N LEU A 121 7.81 14.45 3.86
CA LEU A 121 7.67 13.63 5.06
C LEU A 121 9.02 13.40 5.74
N LEU A 122 10.09 13.18 4.98
CA LEU A 122 11.44 12.98 5.52
C LEU A 122 12.05 14.25 6.12
N SER A 123 11.70 15.43 5.61
CA SER A 123 12.21 16.73 6.10
C SER A 123 11.47 17.25 7.33
N LYS A 124 10.21 16.85 7.54
CA LYS A 124 9.44 17.16 8.75
C LYS A 124 9.93 16.27 9.91
N CYS A 125 10.99 16.69 10.61
CA CYS A 125 11.72 15.92 11.63
C CYS A 125 10.99 15.61 12.96
N SER A 126 9.66 15.45 12.99
CA SER A 126 8.91 15.27 14.25
C SER A 126 8.39 13.85 14.52
N TRP A 127 8.71 12.86 13.68
CA TRP A 127 8.22 11.49 13.89
C TRP A 127 9.15 10.68 14.79
N GLN A 128 8.70 10.43 16.01
CA GLN A 128 9.30 9.46 16.92
C GLN A 128 8.20 8.83 17.77
N LEU A 129 8.15 7.50 17.80
CA LEU A 129 7.31 6.75 18.73
C LEU A 129 8.20 6.13 19.79
N ASP A 130 7.97 6.47 21.06
CA ASP A 130 8.63 5.84 22.19
C ASP A 130 7.91 4.54 22.56
N VAL A 131 8.44 3.39 22.14
CA VAL A 131 7.83 2.09 22.39
C VAL A 131 8.87 1.02 22.67
N ASP A 132 8.62 0.19 23.69
CA ASP A 132 9.42 -1.00 24.00
C ASP A 132 9.10 -2.15 23.02
N VAL A 133 9.99 -2.35 22.06
CA VAL A 133 9.85 -3.34 20.97
C VAL A 133 9.64 -4.76 21.48
N ARG A 134 10.24 -5.13 22.62
CA ARG A 134 10.14 -6.49 23.16
C ARG A 134 8.76 -6.78 23.73
N LYS A 135 8.09 -5.78 24.30
CA LYS A 135 6.72 -5.94 24.85
C LYS A 135 5.70 -6.15 23.73
N ILE A 136 5.87 -5.49 22.58
CA ILE A 136 4.96 -5.62 21.43
C ILE A 136 4.96 -7.03 20.86
N LEU A 137 6.15 -7.62 20.65
CA LEU A 137 6.28 -8.95 20.05
C LEU A 137 5.76 -10.04 21.00
N ASN A 138 6.04 -9.93 22.31
CA ASN A 138 5.54 -10.88 23.30
C ASN A 138 4.01 -10.79 23.49
N ALA A 139 3.42 -9.60 23.39
CA ALA A 139 1.96 -9.41 23.46
C ALA A 139 1.21 -9.99 22.24
N SER A 140 1.90 -10.16 21.11
CA SER A 140 1.33 -10.80 19.91
C SER A 140 1.02 -12.29 20.17
N GLU A 141 1.86 -12.97 20.95
CA GLU A 141 1.74 -14.42 21.22
C GLU A 141 0.63 -14.73 22.24
N MET A 142 0.37 -13.85 23.21
CA MET A 142 -0.70 -14.04 24.20
C MET A 142 -2.12 -13.84 23.65
N SER A 143 -2.28 -13.19 22.50
CA SER A 143 -3.61 -13.00 21.89
C SER A 143 -4.11 -14.17 21.02
N GLY A 144 -3.37 -15.29 21.00
CA GLY A 144 -3.71 -16.51 20.25
C GLY A 144 -4.64 -17.49 20.97
N GLU A 145 -4.89 -17.35 22.27
CA GLU A 145 -5.69 -18.31 23.05
C GLU A 145 -6.86 -17.63 23.78
N ALA A 146 -7.99 -17.52 23.08
CA ALA A 146 -9.33 -17.40 23.68
C ALA A 146 -10.39 -17.75 22.63
N VAL A 147 -10.42 -19.01 22.18
CA VAL A 147 -11.64 -19.61 21.61
C VAL A 147 -12.14 -20.58 22.66
N ASP A 148 -13.02 -20.06 23.51
CA ASP A 148 -13.60 -20.75 24.64
C ASP A 148 -14.57 -21.82 24.14
N SER A 149 -14.26 -23.07 24.50
CA SER A 149 -15.12 -24.23 24.35
C SER A 149 -16.35 -24.08 25.24
N LYS A 150 -17.53 -23.87 24.66
CA LYS A 150 -18.80 -24.18 25.33
C LYS A 150 -19.67 -25.07 24.45
N THR A 151 -19.56 -26.35 24.76
CA THR A 151 -20.53 -27.41 24.49
C THR A 151 -21.93 -26.95 24.93
N ASN A 152 -22.89 -27.03 24.01
CA ASN A 152 -24.27 -27.39 24.32
C ASN A 152 -24.83 -28.13 23.10
N GLY A 153 -25.12 -29.41 23.29
CA GLY A 153 -25.78 -30.23 22.28
C GLY A 153 -27.27 -29.90 22.16
N ILE A 154 -27.86 -30.32 21.04
CA ILE A 154 -29.14 -31.02 20.91
C ILE A 154 -29.35 -31.29 19.41
N GLN A 155 -29.44 -32.60 19.06
CA GLN A 155 -30.24 -33.25 17.99
C GLN A 155 -30.15 -32.73 16.54
N ALA A 156 -30.30 -33.52 15.48
CA ALA A 156 -30.44 -34.94 15.21
C ALA A 156 -30.49 -35.05 13.68
N HIS A 157 -29.94 -36.13 13.13
CA HIS A 157 -30.54 -36.98 12.08
C HIS A 157 -29.46 -37.64 11.22
N GLU A 158 -29.35 -38.94 11.49
CA GLU A 158 -29.10 -40.05 10.57
C GLU A 158 -29.43 -39.72 9.10
N VAL A 159 -28.58 -40.18 8.16
CA VAL A 159 -28.91 -41.34 7.32
C VAL A 159 -27.60 -42.06 6.90
N GLU A 160 -27.67 -43.36 7.15
CA GLU A 160 -26.87 -44.51 6.74
C GLU A 160 -26.27 -44.48 5.32
N HIS A 161 -25.08 -45.09 5.16
CA HIS A 161 -24.99 -46.38 4.47
C HIS A 161 -23.67 -47.12 4.77
N LEU A 162 -23.85 -48.39 5.13
CA LEU A 162 -22.92 -49.47 5.49
C LEU A 162 -21.97 -49.84 4.34
N LYS A 163 -20.66 -50.07 4.58
CA LYS A 163 -19.96 -51.35 4.92
C LYS A 163 -20.27 -52.49 3.95
N GLU A 164 -19.25 -53.10 3.35
CA GLU A 164 -18.60 -54.39 3.71
C GLU A 164 -17.46 -54.63 2.66
N ASP A 165 -16.35 -55.35 2.82
CA ASP A 165 -15.82 -56.25 3.84
C ASP A 165 -14.30 -56.50 3.57
N ASN A 166 -13.60 -56.96 4.62
CA ASN A 166 -12.20 -57.44 4.73
C ASN A 166 -11.93 -58.77 3.97
N PRO A 167 -10.77 -59.48 4.09
CA PRO A 167 -9.35 -59.13 4.32
C PRO A 167 -8.39 -59.90 3.35
N HIS A 168 -7.05 -59.72 3.43
CA HIS A 168 -6.07 -60.85 3.44
C HIS A 168 -4.61 -60.39 3.62
N ASN A 169 -3.91 -61.12 4.51
CA ASN A 169 -2.49 -61.11 4.85
C ASN A 169 -1.54 -61.34 3.65
N HIS A 170 -0.34 -60.76 3.70
CA HIS A 170 0.92 -61.54 3.65
C HIS A 170 2.15 -60.73 4.12
N HIS A 171 2.91 -61.36 5.01
CA HIS A 171 4.24 -61.04 5.51
C HIS A 171 5.30 -60.77 4.42
N CYS A 172 6.25 -59.86 4.68
CA CYS A 172 7.68 -60.23 4.68
C CYS A 172 8.54 -59.21 5.45
N GLU A 173 9.48 -59.74 6.20
CA GLU A 173 10.35 -59.12 7.20
C GLU A 173 11.55 -58.38 6.58
N ASN A 174 12.11 -57.38 7.29
CA ASN A 174 13.44 -57.52 7.92
C ASN A 174 13.95 -56.23 8.62
N GLN A 175 14.17 -56.38 9.92
CA GLN A 175 15.35 -55.96 10.71
C GLN A 175 15.67 -54.46 10.97
N PHE A 176 15.18 -53.99 12.11
CA PHE A 176 15.81 -53.29 13.27
C PHE A 176 17.37 -53.21 13.33
N PRO A 177 17.98 -52.23 14.07
CA PRO A 177 17.62 -51.93 15.46
C PRO A 177 17.54 -50.48 15.95
N GLU A 178 16.69 -50.36 16.95
CA GLU A 178 16.57 -49.29 17.95
C GLU A 178 17.87 -49.06 18.72
N THR A 179 18.05 -47.83 19.18
CA THR A 179 18.71 -47.59 20.46
C THR A 179 18.03 -46.39 21.12
N ASP A 180 17.14 -46.71 22.05
CA ASP A 180 16.57 -45.76 23.01
C ASP A 180 17.66 -45.28 23.97
N VAL A 181 17.82 -43.96 24.08
CA VAL A 181 18.22 -43.32 25.34
C VAL A 181 17.38 -42.08 25.53
N ALA A 182 16.33 -42.23 26.34
CA ALA A 182 15.59 -41.13 26.92
C ALA A 182 16.54 -40.29 27.81
N SER A 183 16.65 -39.01 27.52
CA SER A 183 16.98 -38.01 28.55
C SER A 183 16.03 -36.82 28.39
N THR A 184 15.05 -36.82 29.29
CA THR A 184 14.23 -35.68 29.65
C THR A 184 15.11 -34.55 30.12
N SER A 185 15.18 -33.47 29.34
CA SER A 185 15.38 -32.13 29.89
C SER A 185 14.48 -31.17 29.14
N GLY A 186 13.43 -30.74 29.83
CA GLY A 186 12.55 -29.69 29.36
C GLY A 186 13.38 -28.43 29.10
N THR A 187 13.53 -28.10 27.83
CA THR A 187 13.96 -26.77 27.45
C THR A 187 12.68 -26.05 27.04
N GLN A 188 12.15 -25.22 27.93
CA GLN A 188 11.23 -24.15 27.56
C GLN A 188 11.91 -23.41 26.40
N SER A 189 11.43 -23.59 25.17
CA SER A 189 11.94 -22.87 24.02
C SER A 189 11.57 -21.41 24.23
N LYS A 190 12.48 -20.65 24.82
CA LYS A 190 12.46 -19.19 24.83
C LYS A 190 12.38 -18.77 23.36
N ALA A 191 11.19 -18.36 22.91
CA ALA A 191 10.92 -18.06 21.50
C ALA A 191 11.99 -17.11 20.98
N GLU A 192 12.74 -17.56 19.98
CA GLU A 192 13.80 -16.77 19.36
C GLU A 192 13.12 -15.65 18.57
N VAL A 193 13.22 -14.43 19.09
CA VAL A 193 12.57 -13.25 18.50
C VAL A 193 13.19 -12.97 17.13
N ASP A 194 12.36 -12.91 16.09
CA ASP A 194 12.81 -12.63 14.73
C ASP A 194 13.42 -11.23 14.62
N LEU A 195 14.73 -11.17 14.40
CA LEU A 195 15.51 -9.94 14.29
C LEU A 195 15.02 -9.03 13.16
N ASP A 196 14.54 -9.58 12.05
CA ASP A 196 14.03 -8.78 10.93
C ASP A 196 12.76 -8.03 11.33
N GLN A 197 11.90 -8.66 12.15
CA GLN A 197 10.68 -8.03 12.66
C GLN A 197 10.98 -6.95 13.69
N VAL A 198 11.97 -7.18 14.56
CA VAL A 198 12.47 -6.17 15.52
C VAL A 198 12.98 -4.94 14.77
N MET A 199 13.86 -5.15 13.78
CA MET A 199 14.37 -4.05 12.95
C MET A 199 13.25 -3.32 12.21
N ALA A 200 12.21 -4.02 11.75
CA ALA A 200 11.07 -3.40 11.11
C ALA A 200 10.29 -2.49 12.08
N ILE A 201 10.04 -2.94 13.32
CA ILE A 201 9.37 -2.12 14.34
C ILE A 201 10.21 -0.89 14.69
N GLU A 202 11.51 -1.08 14.94
CA GLU A 202 12.42 0.03 15.24
C GLU A 202 12.40 1.09 14.14
N LYS A 203 12.44 0.65 12.87
CA LYS A 203 12.36 1.59 11.75
C LYS A 203 11.00 2.25 11.63
N ILE A 204 9.89 1.57 11.95
CA ILE A 204 8.57 2.18 11.99
C ILE A 204 8.53 3.30 13.04
N CYS A 205 9.10 3.06 14.22
CA CYS A 205 9.10 4.02 15.32
C CYS A 205 10.00 5.23 15.06
N SER A 206 11.17 5.05 14.44
CA SER A 206 12.17 6.13 14.30
C SER A 206 12.10 6.94 13.00
N ASN A 207 11.38 6.48 11.98
CA ASN A 207 11.39 7.14 10.66
C ASN A 207 9.99 7.60 10.25
N PRO A 208 9.80 8.72 9.53
CA PRO A 208 8.48 9.11 9.02
C PRO A 208 8.07 8.35 7.75
N VAL A 209 9.01 7.68 7.08
CA VAL A 209 8.72 6.80 5.93
C VAL A 209 9.39 5.45 6.15
N THR A 210 8.65 4.36 5.99
CA THR A 210 9.20 3.00 6.12
C THR A 210 8.63 2.08 5.05
N ILE A 211 9.51 1.34 4.38
CA ILE A 211 9.10 0.32 3.41
C ILE A 211 9.49 -1.06 3.94
N ILE A 212 8.53 -1.98 4.01
CA ILE A 212 8.76 -3.35 4.47
C ILE A 212 8.45 -4.29 3.31
N SER A 213 9.50 -4.89 2.76
CA SER A 213 9.40 -5.95 1.76
C SER A 213 9.50 -7.31 2.44
N GLY A 214 8.81 -8.32 1.93
CA GLY A 214 8.93 -9.68 2.43
C GLY A 214 7.94 -10.61 1.75
N LYS A 215 8.22 -11.91 1.76
CA LYS A 215 7.32 -12.91 1.16
C LYS A 215 6.00 -13.03 1.90
N GLY A 216 5.06 -13.75 1.27
CA GLY A 216 3.87 -14.26 1.95
C GLY A 216 4.28 -15.14 3.14
N GLY A 217 3.78 -14.80 4.33
CA GLY A 217 4.08 -15.54 5.57
C GLY A 217 5.16 -14.95 6.46
N CYS A 218 5.83 -13.86 6.05
CA CYS A 218 6.83 -13.18 6.90
C CYS A 218 6.25 -12.28 8.01
N GLY A 219 4.92 -12.23 8.17
CA GLY A 219 4.28 -11.47 9.25
C GLY A 219 4.17 -9.95 9.07
N LYS A 220 4.46 -9.39 7.88
CA LYS A 220 4.43 -7.93 7.61
C LYS A 220 3.22 -7.20 8.22
N SER A 221 2.00 -7.58 7.82
CA SER A 221 0.76 -6.93 8.31
C SER A 221 0.52 -7.22 9.80
N THR A 222 0.97 -8.37 10.30
CA THR A 222 0.84 -8.75 11.73
C THR A 222 1.68 -7.84 12.62
N ILE A 223 2.94 -7.56 12.24
CA ILE A 223 3.86 -6.71 13.00
C ILE A 223 3.29 -5.30 13.13
N VAL A 224 2.86 -4.73 12.01
CA VAL A 224 2.27 -3.38 11.97
C VAL A 224 0.96 -3.33 12.77
N SER A 225 0.12 -4.36 12.62
CA SER A 225 -1.12 -4.49 13.41
C SER A 225 -0.84 -4.53 14.92
N CYS A 226 0.11 -5.35 15.36
CA CYS A 226 0.44 -5.50 16.77
C CYS A 226 0.99 -4.20 17.37
N LEU A 227 1.86 -3.50 16.65
CA LEU A 227 2.39 -2.20 17.06
C LEU A 227 1.27 -1.18 17.29
N PHE A 228 0.42 -0.95 16.29
CA PHE A 228 -0.62 0.09 16.40
C PHE A 228 -1.78 -0.30 17.31
N ARG A 229 -2.06 -1.59 17.48
CA ARG A 229 -3.01 -2.08 18.49
C ARG A 229 -2.49 -1.82 19.91
N HIS A 230 -1.21 -2.09 20.15
CA HIS A 230 -0.57 -1.81 21.44
C HIS A 230 -0.57 -0.31 21.76
N LEU A 231 -0.19 0.53 20.79
CA LEU A 231 -0.23 1.99 20.95
C LEU A 231 -1.63 2.51 21.26
N LYS A 232 -2.65 2.01 20.57
CA LYS A 232 -4.05 2.39 20.83
C LYS A 232 -4.56 1.92 22.19
N GLN A 233 -4.07 0.78 22.67
CA GLN A 233 -4.41 0.28 24.01
C GLN A 233 -3.81 1.20 25.09
N ILE A 234 -2.55 1.59 24.94
CA ILE A 234 -1.89 2.55 25.83
C ILE A 234 -2.64 3.89 25.83
N GLU A 235 -3.01 4.41 24.66
CA GLU A 235 -3.76 5.68 24.56
C GLU A 235 -5.10 5.61 25.31
N LYS A 236 -5.81 4.49 25.22
CA LYS A 236 -7.07 4.27 25.97
C LYS A 236 -6.86 4.17 27.47
N GLU A 237 -5.79 3.51 27.92
CA GLU A 237 -5.47 3.37 29.34
C GLU A 237 -5.10 4.73 29.95
N VAL A 238 -4.35 5.55 29.22
CA VAL A 238 -4.02 6.92 29.64
C VAL A 238 -5.26 7.81 29.69
N GLU A 239 -6.15 7.72 28.71
CA GLU A 239 -7.41 8.45 28.68
C GLU A 239 -8.33 8.03 29.84
N ALA A 240 -8.42 6.73 30.14
CA ALA A 240 -9.20 6.22 31.27
C ALA A 240 -8.62 6.69 32.60
N ALA A 241 -7.30 6.58 32.80
CA ALA A 241 -6.64 7.07 34.01
C ALA A 241 -6.78 8.58 34.19
N SER A 242 -6.82 9.35 33.09
CA SER A 242 -7.07 10.80 33.14
C SER A 242 -8.49 11.10 33.61
N LYS A 243 -9.49 10.35 33.14
CA LYS A 243 -10.89 10.48 33.57
C LYS A 243 -11.10 10.06 35.01
N ASP A 244 -10.52 8.94 35.42
CA ASP A 244 -10.58 8.47 36.81
C ASP A 244 -9.99 9.52 37.77
N PHE A 245 -8.89 10.18 37.37
CA PHE A 245 -8.30 11.28 38.15
C PHE A 245 -9.19 12.52 38.22
N GLU A 246 -9.90 12.87 37.14
CA GLU A 246 -10.88 13.97 37.13
C GLU A 246 -12.13 13.63 37.97
N GLU A 247 -12.55 12.37 38.02
CA GLU A 247 -13.69 11.91 38.83
C GLU A 247 -13.35 11.78 40.33
N ASP A 248 -12.10 11.45 40.68
CA ASP A 248 -11.62 11.42 42.08
C ASP A 248 -11.44 12.83 42.67
N LEU A 249 -11.35 13.86 41.82
CA LEU A 249 -11.29 15.27 42.22
C LEU A 249 -12.70 15.88 42.32
N ASP A 250 -13.47 15.44 43.31
CA ASP A 250 -14.69 16.12 43.78
C ASP A 250 -14.31 17.40 44.58
N VAL A 251 -13.58 18.31 43.95
CA VAL A 251 -13.07 19.54 44.57
C VAL A 251 -13.92 20.74 44.11
N SER A 252 -14.67 21.23 45.09
CA SER A 252 -15.41 22.50 45.15
C SER A 252 -14.90 23.65 44.25
N GLU A 253 -15.86 24.45 43.77
CA GLU A 253 -15.75 25.70 42.97
C GLU A 253 -14.88 26.84 43.57
N GLU A 254 -13.71 26.58 44.15
CA GLU A 254 -12.83 27.61 44.76
C GLU A 254 -11.37 27.63 44.27
N TRP A 255 -10.99 26.88 43.23
CA TRP A 255 -9.61 26.87 42.72
C TRP A 255 -9.40 27.64 41.40
N ASP A 256 -10.18 28.69 41.17
CA ASP A 256 -10.09 29.55 39.98
C ASP A 256 -8.94 30.59 40.06
N THR A 257 -7.84 30.32 40.77
CA THR A 257 -6.73 31.29 40.86
C THR A 257 -5.32 30.70 41.04
N PHE A 258 -5.07 29.46 40.60
CA PHE A 258 -3.70 28.94 40.47
C PHE A 258 -3.40 28.57 39.02
N ASP A 259 -3.22 29.60 38.22
CA ASP A 259 -2.64 29.50 36.89
C ASP A 259 -1.10 29.52 36.97
N ARG A 260 -0.46 28.66 36.16
CA ARG A 260 0.98 28.61 35.83
C ARG A 260 1.95 28.00 36.86
N HIS A 261 2.16 26.68 36.78
CA HIS A 261 3.47 26.00 36.67
C HIS A 261 3.31 24.50 36.94
N TRP A 262 2.91 23.74 35.93
CA TRP A 262 3.25 22.32 35.81
C TRP A 262 3.58 22.04 34.34
N GLU A 263 4.63 22.69 33.87
CA GLU A 263 5.39 22.17 32.73
C GLU A 263 6.25 21.04 33.26
N SER A 264 5.68 19.84 33.35
CA SER A 264 6.47 18.61 33.40
C SER A 264 6.95 18.32 31.98
N GLU A 265 8.27 18.42 31.82
CA GLU A 265 9.04 18.19 30.60
C GLU A 265 8.80 16.78 30.03
N ASN A 266 7.72 16.62 29.28
CA ASN A 266 7.50 15.51 28.35
C ASN A 266 6.68 16.02 27.15
N THR A 267 7.26 16.96 26.41
CA THR A 267 6.68 17.48 25.16
C THR A 267 6.99 16.52 24.01
N CYS A 268 6.34 15.36 23.99
CA CYS A 268 5.97 14.71 22.73
C CYS A 268 4.51 15.09 22.48
N THR A 269 4.30 16.07 21.60
CA THR A 269 3.02 16.68 21.26
C THR A 269 1.87 15.67 21.16
N LYS A 270 0.86 15.85 22.03
CA LYS A 270 -0.41 15.12 22.11
C LYS A 270 -1.25 15.29 20.83
N ASN A 271 -0.90 14.62 19.74
CA ASN A 271 -1.80 14.44 18.60
C ASN A 271 -2.25 12.97 18.56
N PRO A 272 -3.56 12.69 18.51
CA PRO A 272 -4.06 11.31 18.48
C PRO A 272 -3.56 10.56 17.24
N LEU A 273 -3.10 9.33 17.44
CA LEU A 273 -2.57 8.48 16.36
C LEU A 273 -3.72 7.90 15.54
N ASN A 274 -4.10 8.60 14.48
CA ASN A 274 -5.13 8.14 13.55
C ASN A 274 -4.51 7.36 12.39
N VAL A 275 -4.58 6.03 12.54
CA VAL A 275 -4.00 5.06 11.60
C VAL A 275 -5.01 4.67 10.53
N LEU A 276 -4.63 4.85 9.27
CA LEU A 276 -5.40 4.47 8.10
C LEU A 276 -4.77 3.25 7.41
N PHE A 277 -5.43 2.10 7.56
CA PHE A 277 -5.06 0.87 6.83
C PHE A 277 -5.64 0.86 5.43
N THR A 278 -4.79 0.60 4.45
CA THR A 278 -5.19 0.60 3.04
C THR A 278 -4.64 -0.58 2.27
N ALA A 279 -5.34 -0.95 1.19
CA ALA A 279 -4.90 -1.96 0.24
C ALA A 279 -5.36 -1.59 -1.19
N PRO A 280 -4.76 -2.14 -2.25
CA PRO A 280 -5.15 -1.87 -3.63
C PRO A 280 -6.52 -2.46 -4.00
N THR A 281 -6.87 -3.64 -3.47
CA THR A 281 -8.09 -4.38 -3.81
C THR A 281 -9.04 -4.52 -2.63
N GLY A 282 -10.34 -4.67 -2.91
CA GLY A 282 -11.36 -4.85 -1.87
C GLY A 282 -11.16 -6.12 -1.05
N ARG A 283 -10.72 -7.22 -1.68
CA ARG A 283 -10.42 -8.47 -0.97
C ARG A 283 -9.22 -8.32 -0.03
N ALA A 284 -8.15 -7.66 -0.47
CA ALA A 284 -7.00 -7.39 0.38
C ALA A 284 -7.37 -6.46 1.55
N ALA A 285 -8.16 -5.41 1.30
CA ALA A 285 -8.64 -4.53 2.37
C ALA A 285 -9.52 -5.27 3.39
N SER A 286 -10.43 -6.14 2.94
CA SER A 286 -11.27 -6.95 3.83
C SER A 286 -10.43 -7.87 4.72
N LEU A 287 -9.47 -8.59 4.12
CA LEU A 287 -8.55 -9.47 4.87
C LEU A 287 -7.67 -8.69 5.85
N LEU A 288 -7.19 -7.51 5.44
CA LEU A 288 -6.43 -6.62 6.31
C LEU A 288 -7.29 -6.16 7.49
N SER A 289 -8.56 -5.83 7.27
CA SER A 289 -9.48 -5.44 8.33
C SER A 289 -9.75 -6.58 9.31
N GLU A 290 -9.93 -7.80 8.80
CA GLU A 290 -10.17 -8.99 9.62
C GLU A 290 -8.96 -9.32 10.52
N LYS A 291 -7.74 -9.21 9.98
CA LYS A 291 -6.49 -9.47 10.70
C LYS A 291 -6.15 -8.38 11.70
N THR A 292 -6.39 -7.12 11.35
CA THR A 292 -6.05 -5.98 12.20
C THR A 292 -7.12 -5.67 13.24
N LYS A 293 -8.36 -6.19 13.05
CA LYS A 293 -9.55 -5.79 13.80
C LYS A 293 -9.80 -4.27 13.76
N LEU A 294 -9.26 -3.60 12.75
CA LEU A 294 -9.40 -2.17 12.49
C LEU A 294 -9.98 -1.97 11.09
N PRO A 295 -10.72 -0.87 10.84
CA PRO A 295 -11.26 -0.61 9.51
C PRO A 295 -10.14 -0.38 8.50
N ALA A 296 -10.19 -1.11 7.39
CA ALA A 296 -9.28 -0.91 6.26
C ALA A 296 -10.07 -0.54 5.00
N TYR A 297 -9.47 0.27 4.14
CA TYR A 297 -10.11 0.82 2.94
C TYR A 297 -9.25 0.57 1.70
N THR A 298 -9.86 0.61 0.52
CA THR A 298 -9.06 0.66 -0.71
C THR A 298 -8.52 2.07 -0.93
N LEU A 299 -7.36 2.18 -1.59
CA LEU A 299 -6.82 3.49 -2.01
C LEU A 299 -7.85 4.26 -2.87
N HIS A 300 -8.61 3.55 -3.70
CA HIS A 300 -9.69 4.11 -4.50
C HIS A 300 -10.87 4.64 -3.65
N GLN A 301 -11.22 3.99 -2.54
CA GLN A 301 -12.25 4.48 -1.62
C GLN A 301 -11.86 5.83 -1.00
N ILE A 302 -10.58 6.07 -0.72
CA ILE A 302 -10.07 7.35 -0.24
C ILE A 302 -10.26 8.44 -1.30
N ILE A 303 -9.80 8.17 -2.53
CA ILE A 303 -9.95 9.08 -3.67
C ILE A 303 -11.42 9.40 -3.92
N TYR A 304 -12.28 8.38 -3.94
CA TYR A 304 -13.72 8.55 -4.15
C TYR A 304 -14.37 9.35 -3.00
N SER A 305 -14.02 9.03 -1.75
CA SER A 305 -14.52 9.77 -0.58
C SER A 305 -14.17 11.24 -0.66
N PHE A 306 -12.96 11.58 -1.08
CA PHE A 306 -12.55 12.98 -1.26
C PHE A 306 -13.32 13.67 -2.39
N LYS A 307 -13.48 13.00 -3.54
CA LYS A 307 -14.25 13.53 -4.67
C LYS A 307 -15.71 13.80 -4.29
N SER A 308 -16.33 12.88 -3.55
CA SER A 308 -17.69 13.03 -3.04
C SER A 308 -17.78 14.17 -2.03
N TRP A 309 -16.83 14.26 -1.08
CA TRP A 309 -16.76 15.36 -0.12
C TRP A 309 -16.57 16.72 -0.79
N ARG A 310 -15.80 16.82 -1.88
CA ARG A 310 -15.66 18.09 -2.62
C ARG A 310 -16.94 18.56 -3.32
N GLN A 311 -17.92 17.68 -3.51
CA GLN A 311 -19.22 18.01 -4.12
C GLN A 311 -20.28 18.45 -3.11
N THR A 312 -20.06 18.23 -1.81
CA THR A 312 -20.94 18.73 -0.76
C THR A 312 -20.55 20.16 -0.38
N GLU A 313 -21.39 20.84 0.43
CA GLU A 313 -21.14 22.21 0.91
C GLU A 313 -19.96 22.31 1.90
N LYS A 314 -19.22 21.22 2.13
CA LYS A 314 -18.05 21.13 3.01
C LYS A 314 -18.30 21.58 4.46
N GLU A 315 -19.54 21.50 4.92
CA GLU A 315 -19.90 21.80 6.32
C GLU A 315 -19.17 20.89 7.31
N VAL A 316 -18.89 19.65 6.90
CA VAL A 316 -18.18 18.65 7.71
C VAL A 316 -16.78 18.44 7.15
N PRO A 317 -15.74 18.32 8.00
CA PRO A 317 -14.39 17.93 7.57
C PRO A 317 -14.40 16.62 6.77
N TRP A 318 -13.43 16.48 5.87
CA TRP A 318 -13.27 15.23 5.12
C TRP A 318 -13.03 14.06 6.09
N LYS A 319 -13.65 12.89 5.83
CA LYS A 319 -13.57 11.68 6.66
C LYS A 319 -12.14 11.31 7.10
N PHE A 320 -11.15 11.55 6.25
CA PHE A 320 -9.75 11.18 6.48
C PHE A 320 -8.87 12.37 6.87
N SER A 321 -9.46 13.52 7.22
CA SER A 321 -8.73 14.76 7.54
C SER A 321 -7.86 14.68 8.80
N THR A 322 -8.18 13.79 9.74
CA THR A 322 -7.42 13.62 10.97
C THR A 322 -6.35 12.54 10.87
N VAL A 323 -6.19 11.89 9.70
CA VAL A 323 -5.24 10.78 9.51
C VAL A 323 -3.81 11.28 9.66
N THR A 324 -3.05 10.62 10.54
CA THR A 324 -1.63 10.90 10.80
C THR A 324 -0.70 9.81 10.27
N VAL A 325 -1.20 8.57 10.16
CA VAL A 325 -0.43 7.41 9.67
C VAL A 325 -1.16 6.75 8.50
N LEU A 326 -0.49 6.63 7.35
CA LEU A 326 -0.96 5.83 6.22
C LEU A 326 -0.19 4.51 6.15
N ILE A 327 -0.91 3.40 6.14
CA ILE A 327 -0.38 2.06 5.88
C ILE A 327 -0.93 1.56 4.55
N VAL A 328 -0.05 1.18 3.63
CA VAL A 328 -0.38 0.60 2.33
C VAL A 328 0.07 -0.86 2.32
N ASP A 329 -0.87 -1.79 2.43
CA ASP A 329 -0.61 -3.23 2.24
C ASP A 329 -0.71 -3.63 0.76
N GLU A 330 -0.05 -4.71 0.37
CA GLU A 330 0.07 -5.16 -1.03
C GLU A 330 0.59 -4.04 -1.97
N GLY A 331 1.58 -3.27 -1.51
CA GLY A 331 2.14 -2.11 -2.21
C GLY A 331 2.75 -2.41 -3.59
N SER A 332 3.12 -3.67 -3.86
CA SER A 332 3.60 -4.15 -5.17
C SER A 332 2.57 -3.97 -6.27
N LEU A 333 1.28 -4.07 -5.92
CA LEU A 333 0.16 -3.96 -6.85
C LEU A 333 -0.35 -2.51 -7.00
N VAL A 334 0.24 -1.55 -6.29
CA VAL A 334 -0.20 -0.15 -6.28
C VAL A 334 0.52 0.63 -7.39
N SER A 335 -0.25 1.28 -8.26
CA SER A 335 0.30 2.09 -9.33
C SER A 335 0.82 3.45 -8.86
N VAL A 336 1.79 4.00 -9.60
CA VAL A 336 2.36 5.34 -9.34
C VAL A 336 1.26 6.41 -9.28
N HIS A 337 0.25 6.30 -10.14
CA HIS A 337 -0.83 7.28 -10.21
C HIS A 337 -1.71 7.24 -8.96
N VAL A 338 -2.15 6.04 -8.53
CA VAL A 338 -3.02 5.89 -7.36
C VAL A 338 -2.30 6.33 -6.09
N LEU A 339 -1.03 5.94 -5.92
CA LEU A 339 -0.25 6.36 -4.76
C LEU A 339 -0.05 7.88 -4.74
N SER A 340 0.34 8.48 -5.87
CA SER A 340 0.50 9.93 -6.01
C SER A 340 -0.76 10.68 -5.58
N LEU A 341 -1.93 10.27 -6.08
CA LEU A 341 -3.20 10.89 -5.71
C LEU A 341 -3.49 10.77 -4.21
N VAL A 342 -3.32 9.58 -3.62
CA VAL A 342 -3.60 9.39 -2.19
C VAL A 342 -2.63 10.19 -1.32
N LEU A 343 -1.34 10.20 -1.64
CA LEU A 343 -0.36 11.01 -0.91
C LEU A 343 -0.69 12.49 -1.00
N LYS A 344 -1.01 12.98 -2.21
CA LYS A 344 -1.46 14.35 -2.40
C LYS A 344 -2.64 14.71 -1.49
N LEU A 345 -3.68 13.88 -1.49
CA LEU A 345 -4.89 14.14 -0.71
C LEU A 345 -4.59 14.16 0.80
N LEU A 346 -3.78 13.22 1.30
CA LEU A 346 -3.48 13.14 2.72
C LEU A 346 -2.46 14.20 3.18
N CYS A 347 -1.50 14.57 2.34
CA CYS A 347 -0.54 15.63 2.65
C CYS A 347 -1.17 17.03 2.62
N GLU A 348 -2.08 17.30 1.68
CA GLU A 348 -2.71 18.63 1.51
C GLU A 348 -3.98 18.81 2.36
N HIS A 349 -4.69 17.73 2.70
CA HIS A 349 -6.00 17.78 3.34
C HIS A 349 -6.14 16.92 4.60
N ALA A 350 -5.06 16.27 5.05
CA ALA A 350 -5.00 15.59 6.33
C ALA A 350 -3.74 15.99 7.12
N GLN A 351 -3.46 15.27 8.20
CA GLN A 351 -2.32 15.52 9.10
C GLN A 351 -1.23 14.45 8.93
N LEU A 352 -1.01 13.99 7.70
CA LEU A 352 -0.11 12.87 7.41
C LEU A 352 1.32 13.18 7.89
N ALA A 353 1.79 12.37 8.84
CA ALA A 353 3.13 12.44 9.41
C ALA A 353 3.95 11.16 9.16
N LYS A 354 3.28 10.05 8.86
CA LYS A 354 3.91 8.74 8.69
C LYS A 354 3.35 7.96 7.50
N LEU A 355 4.24 7.43 6.67
CA LEU A 355 3.94 6.50 5.58
C LEU A 355 4.62 5.15 5.82
N ILE A 356 3.83 4.08 5.76
CA ILE A 356 4.31 2.69 5.81
C ILE A 356 3.80 1.97 4.57
N ILE A 357 4.71 1.42 3.76
CA ILE A 357 4.34 0.58 2.61
C ILE A 357 4.82 -0.85 2.86
N LEU A 358 3.88 -1.79 2.82
CA LEU A 358 4.11 -3.22 2.98
C LEU A 358 3.89 -3.91 1.64
N GLY A 359 4.78 -4.82 1.26
CA GLY A 359 4.61 -5.57 0.03
C GLY A 359 5.70 -6.63 -0.16
N ASP A 360 5.79 -7.16 -1.38
CA ASP A 360 6.90 -8.01 -1.81
C ASP A 360 7.46 -7.45 -3.10
N THR A 361 8.72 -7.01 -3.07
CA THR A 361 9.44 -6.48 -4.24
C THR A 361 9.68 -7.54 -5.33
N ARG A 362 9.47 -8.82 -5.03
CA ARG A 362 9.57 -9.94 -6.00
C ARG A 362 8.22 -10.36 -6.59
N GLN A 363 7.12 -9.83 -6.08
CA GLN A 363 5.80 -10.06 -6.66
C GLN A 363 5.66 -9.27 -7.97
N LEU A 364 4.67 -9.66 -8.79
CA LEU A 364 4.29 -8.89 -9.97
C LEU A 364 4.01 -7.41 -9.61
N PRO A 365 4.44 -6.47 -10.45
CA PRO A 365 4.15 -5.04 -10.27
C PRO A 365 2.67 -4.74 -10.56
N SER A 366 2.29 -3.46 -10.41
CA SER A 366 0.96 -3.00 -10.81
C SER A 366 0.69 -3.21 -12.30
N ILE A 367 -0.59 -3.33 -12.66
CA ILE A 367 -1.02 -3.43 -14.07
C ILE A 367 -0.76 -2.11 -14.81
N ASP A 368 -0.90 -0.98 -14.12
CA ASP A 368 -0.53 0.32 -14.67
C ASP A 368 0.99 0.50 -14.71
N PRO A 369 1.51 1.37 -15.60
CA PRO A 369 2.94 1.60 -15.72
C PRO A 369 3.63 2.07 -14.43
N GLY A 370 4.86 1.60 -14.23
CA GLY A 370 5.76 1.94 -13.11
C GLY A 370 5.94 0.80 -12.12
N ASN A 371 7.19 0.60 -11.65
CA ASN A 371 7.52 -0.38 -10.61
C ASN A 371 7.74 0.31 -9.25
N MET A 372 6.68 0.96 -8.78
CA MET A 372 6.70 1.87 -7.63
C MET A 372 7.36 1.26 -6.39
N LEU A 373 6.95 0.05 -5.97
CA LEU A 373 7.47 -0.54 -4.74
C LEU A 373 8.97 -0.84 -4.84
N ALA A 374 9.42 -1.43 -5.94
CA ALA A 374 10.83 -1.79 -6.12
C ALA A 374 11.72 -0.54 -6.20
N ASP A 375 11.28 0.48 -6.92
CA ASP A 375 12.04 1.72 -7.10
C ASP A 375 12.17 2.49 -5.78
N ILE A 376 11.08 2.64 -5.02
CA ILE A 376 11.11 3.28 -3.70
C ILE A 376 11.93 2.44 -2.72
N PHE A 377 11.75 1.13 -2.69
CA PHE A 377 12.50 0.24 -1.80
C PHE A 377 14.01 0.36 -2.04
N ASN A 378 14.47 0.26 -3.29
CA ASN A 378 15.90 0.35 -3.61
C ASN A 378 16.47 1.74 -3.29
N SER A 379 15.71 2.80 -3.60
CA SER A 379 16.12 4.18 -3.32
C SER A 379 16.28 4.44 -1.82
N LEU A 380 15.35 3.95 -1.00
CA LEU A 380 15.29 4.18 0.43
C LEU A 380 16.12 3.17 1.26
N LYS A 381 16.48 2.02 0.67
CA LYS A 381 17.37 1.01 1.29
C LYS A 381 18.72 1.60 1.66
N SER A 382 19.32 2.40 0.78
CA SER A 382 20.60 3.08 1.04
C SER A 382 20.56 4.04 2.24
N ARG A 383 19.37 4.58 2.55
CA ARG A 383 19.12 5.49 3.68
C ARG A 383 18.70 4.76 4.96
N GLY A 384 18.65 3.42 4.93
CA GLY A 384 18.22 2.63 6.07
C GLY A 384 16.74 2.79 6.41
N LEU A 385 15.89 3.17 5.46
CA LEU A 385 14.45 3.38 5.63
C LEU A 385 13.61 2.16 5.16
N SER A 386 14.27 1.16 4.59
CA SER A 386 13.64 -0.07 4.08
C SER A 386 14.13 -1.31 4.83
N VAL A 387 13.25 -2.28 5.04
CA VAL A 387 13.56 -3.60 5.64
C VAL A 387 13.05 -4.70 4.74
N GLU A 388 13.84 -5.76 4.61
CA GLU A 388 13.40 -7.01 4.00
C GLU A 388 13.21 -8.06 5.10
N LEU A 389 11.99 -8.57 5.27
CA LEU A 389 11.71 -9.70 6.16
C LEU A 389 11.98 -11.00 5.41
N ARG A 390 12.92 -11.79 5.91
CA ARG A 390 13.39 -13.02 5.25
C ARG A 390 12.77 -14.28 5.85
N THR A 391 12.55 -14.27 7.15
CA THR A 391 12.01 -15.41 7.90
C THR A 391 10.54 -15.63 7.57
N ASN A 392 10.16 -16.88 7.28
CA ASN A 392 8.76 -17.26 7.09
C ASN A 392 8.23 -17.90 8.37
N HIS A 393 7.05 -17.47 8.81
CA HIS A 393 6.42 -17.92 10.05
C HIS A 393 5.18 -18.80 9.79
N ARG A 394 4.92 -19.20 8.54
CA ARG A 394 3.83 -20.13 8.22
C ARG A 394 4.23 -21.57 8.52
N ALA A 395 3.53 -22.18 9.47
CA ALA A 395 3.73 -23.59 9.86
C ALA A 395 3.52 -24.61 8.74
N GLU A 396 2.69 -24.30 7.72
CA GLU A 396 2.20 -25.32 6.77
C GLU A 396 2.92 -25.41 5.42
N SER A 397 4.01 -24.65 5.18
CA SER A 397 4.38 -24.39 3.78
C SER A 397 5.86 -24.31 3.43
N GLN A 398 6.75 -25.03 4.14
CA GLN A 398 8.18 -25.04 3.79
C GLN A 398 8.39 -25.35 2.29
N LEU A 399 7.72 -26.38 1.76
CA LEU A 399 7.81 -26.78 0.34
C LEU A 399 7.33 -25.70 -0.65
N ILE A 400 6.22 -25.00 -0.37
CA ILE A 400 5.72 -23.94 -1.24
C ILE A 400 6.62 -22.71 -1.17
N VAL A 401 7.12 -22.40 0.03
CA VAL A 401 8.04 -21.29 0.27
C VAL A 401 9.36 -21.55 -0.43
N ASP A 402 9.93 -22.75 -0.31
CA ASP A 402 11.18 -23.14 -0.97
C ASP A 402 11.04 -23.06 -2.50
N ASN A 403 9.92 -23.54 -3.04
CA ASN A 403 9.63 -23.44 -4.47
C ASN A 403 9.45 -22.00 -4.96
N ALA A 404 8.85 -21.13 -4.14
CA ALA A 404 8.73 -19.70 -4.45
C ALA A 404 10.04 -18.91 -4.17
N THR A 405 11.08 -19.57 -3.66
CA THR A 405 12.39 -18.96 -3.38
C THR A 405 13.43 -19.29 -4.44
N ARG A 406 13.24 -20.40 -5.17
CA ARG A 406 13.95 -20.70 -6.42
C ARG A 406 13.49 -19.75 -7.51
#